data_AF-A0A2E7N422-F1
#
_entry.id   AF-A0A2E7N422-F1
#
_cell.length_a   1.000
_cell.length_b   1.000
_cell.length_c   1.000
_cell.angle_alpha   90.00
_cell.angle_beta   90.00
_cell.angle_gamma   90.00
#
_symmetry.space_group_name_H-M   'P 1'
#
loop_
_entity.id
_entity.type
_entity.pdbx_description
1 polymer ?
#
loop_
_entity_poly.entity_id
_entity_poly.type
_entity_poly.pdbx_seq_one_letter_code
_entity_poly.pdbx_strand_id
1 'polypeptide(L)'
;MQQIAIAPFGPNGETEIAVVRTPHIGGIDQFYRMEVGKLSFVAPEAGGYMSYVIRSRNLDQVVARGFAGDGNVEFVVPSRDQMRLIGLRCLSDGIEEVWSLELESRLSSNLSIVSLDGGRLTLAVGTANGSLYVW
;
A
#
# COMPACT_ATOMS: atom_id res chain seq x y z
N MET A 1 -11.96 -9.32 -1.13
CA MET A 1 -10.73 -10.05 -1.49
C MET A 1 -9.57 -9.43 -0.74
N GLN A 2 -8.73 -10.24 -0.13
CA GLN A 2 -7.55 -9.75 0.57
C GLN A 2 -6.44 -9.46 -0.46
N GLN A 3 -5.84 -8.26 -0.41
CA GLN A 3 -4.72 -7.91 -1.28
C GLN A 3 -3.40 -8.19 -0.54
N ILE A 4 -2.43 -8.70 -1.30
CA ILE A 4 -1.11 -9.15 -0.83
C ILE A 4 -0.07 -8.51 -1.73
N ALA A 5 1.02 -8.02 -1.15
CA ALA A 5 2.22 -7.62 -1.88
C ALA A 5 3.45 -8.33 -1.30
N ILE A 6 4.40 -8.68 -2.17
CA ILE A 6 5.69 -9.26 -1.78
C ILE A 6 6.78 -8.32 -2.29
N ALA A 7 7.59 -7.79 -1.38
CA ALA A 7 8.64 -6.83 -1.70
C ALA A 7 9.70 -6.79 -0.58
N PRO A 8 10.87 -6.16 -0.80
CA PRO A 8 11.87 -5.95 0.25
C PRO A 8 11.43 -4.83 1.21
N PHE A 9 10.43 -5.09 2.04
CA PHE A 9 9.89 -4.12 3.02
C PHE A 9 10.71 -4.05 4.31
N GLY A 10 11.50 -5.09 4.60
CA GLY A 10 12.26 -5.12 5.85
C GLY A 10 13.23 -3.94 5.93
N PRO A 11 13.53 -3.43 7.14
CA PRO A 11 14.40 -2.27 7.34
C PRO A 11 15.82 -2.46 6.80
N ASN A 12 16.25 -3.70 6.52
CA ASN A 12 17.52 -4.01 5.87
C ASN A 12 17.34 -4.61 4.45
N GLY A 13 16.16 -4.47 3.85
CA GLY A 13 15.82 -5.00 2.53
C GLY A 13 15.38 -6.46 2.52
N GLU A 14 15.01 -7.04 3.66
CA GLU A 14 14.50 -8.40 3.72
C GLU A 14 13.17 -8.52 2.95
N THR A 15 12.99 -9.64 2.22
CA THR A 15 11.73 -9.92 1.51
C THR A 15 10.64 -10.25 2.51
N GLU A 16 9.54 -9.51 2.44
CA GLU A 16 8.40 -9.63 3.33
C GLU A 16 7.09 -9.60 2.53
N ILE A 17 6.03 -10.08 3.18
CA ILE A 17 4.68 -10.12 2.64
C ILE A 17 3.85 -9.08 3.40
N ALA A 18 3.36 -8.06 2.69
CA ALA A 18 2.42 -7.08 3.21
C ALA A 18 0.99 -7.52 2.88
N VAL A 19 0.09 -7.47 3.86
CA VAL A 19 -1.30 -7.89 3.71
C VAL A 19 -2.23 -6.90 4.41
N VAL A 20 -3.25 -6.42 3.71
CA VAL A 20 -4.34 -5.64 4.32
C VAL A 20 -5.38 -6.61 4.87
N ARG A 21 -5.40 -6.85 6.19
CA ARG A 21 -6.37 -7.70 6.88
C ARG A 21 -7.59 -6.89 7.34
N THR A 22 -8.77 -7.52 7.34
CA THR A 22 -10.06 -6.91 7.71
C THR A 22 -10.33 -5.53 7.07
N PRO A 23 -10.32 -5.41 5.73
CA PRO A 23 -10.42 -4.12 5.03
C PRO A 23 -11.76 -3.39 5.17
N HIS A 24 -12.71 -3.91 5.94
CA HIS A 24 -13.98 -3.26 6.26
C HIS A 24 -14.05 -2.85 7.75
N ILE A 25 -13.22 -3.45 8.60
CA ILE A 25 -13.13 -3.23 10.05
C ILE A 25 -11.67 -2.91 10.36
N GLY A 26 -11.29 -1.66 10.07
CA GLY A 26 -10.04 -1.09 10.54
C GLY A 26 -8.80 -1.31 9.68
N GLY A 27 -8.83 -2.19 8.66
CA GLY A 27 -7.74 -2.42 7.70
C GLY A 27 -6.36 -2.38 8.31
N ILE A 28 -5.93 -3.54 8.78
CA ILE A 28 -4.64 -3.72 9.44
C ILE A 28 -3.66 -4.15 8.37
N ASP A 29 -2.59 -3.37 8.19
CA ASP A 29 -1.45 -3.86 7.42
C ASP A 29 -0.62 -4.76 8.32
N GLN A 30 -0.52 -6.02 7.92
CA GLN A 30 0.32 -7.00 8.56
C GLN A 30 1.49 -7.29 7.63
N PHE A 31 2.70 -7.10 8.15
CA PHE A 31 3.91 -7.55 7.51
C PHE A 31 4.29 -8.93 8.07
N TYR A 32 4.63 -9.84 7.17
CA TYR A 32 5.15 -11.15 7.50
C TYR A 32 6.51 -11.34 6.86
N ARG A 33 7.46 -11.85 7.63
CA ARG A 33 8.78 -12.21 7.15
C ARG A 33 8.82 -13.69 6.84
N MET A 34 9.28 -13.99 5.63
CA MET A 34 9.44 -15.36 5.17
C MET A 34 10.87 -15.82 5.43
N GLU A 35 11.01 -16.80 6.31
CA GLU A 35 12.25 -17.54 6.56
C GLU A 35 12.09 -18.97 6.05
N VAL A 36 13.20 -19.70 5.90
CA VAL A 36 13.16 -21.10 5.42
C VAL A 36 12.26 -21.93 6.34
N GLY A 37 11.10 -22.34 5.82
CA GLY A 37 10.13 -23.17 6.54
C GLY A 37 9.28 -22.43 7.59
N LYS A 38 9.34 -21.09 7.68
CA LYS A 38 8.63 -20.32 8.70
C LYS A 38 8.11 -18.98 8.16
N LEU A 39 6.87 -18.65 8.49
CA LEU A 39 6.31 -17.32 8.30
C LEU A 39 6.18 -16.64 9.68
N SER A 40 6.96 -15.60 9.92
CA SER A 40 7.01 -14.87 11.19
C SER A 40 6.27 -13.54 11.05
N PHE A 41 5.48 -13.17 12.06
CA PHE A 41 4.87 -11.85 12.15
C PHE A 41 5.93 -10.82 12.57
N VAL A 42 6.10 -9.73 11.82
CA VAL A 42 7.23 -8.78 12.03
C VAL A 42 6.82 -7.43 12.60
N ALA A 43 5.61 -6.94 12.32
CA ALA A 43 5.16 -5.65 12.84
C ALA A 43 3.70 -5.71 13.32
N PRO A 44 3.40 -5.27 14.57
CA PRO A 44 2.04 -5.18 15.09
C PRO A 44 1.20 -4.10 14.40
N GLU A 45 -0.11 -4.26 14.56
CA GLU A 45 -1.19 -3.60 13.81
C GLU A 45 -1.12 -2.06 13.80
N ALA A 46 -0.97 -1.46 12.60
CA ALA A 46 -1.42 -0.10 12.36
C ALA A 46 -2.82 -0.16 11.74
N GLY A 47 -3.84 0.32 12.47
CA GLY A 47 -5.21 0.41 11.97
C GLY A 47 -5.48 1.71 11.22
N GLY A 48 -6.48 1.74 10.34
CA GLY A 48 -6.98 2.94 9.66
C GLY A 48 -7.08 2.85 8.14
N TYR A 49 -6.68 1.72 7.55
CA TYR A 49 -6.53 1.59 6.09
C TYR A 49 -7.67 0.78 5.46
N MET A 50 -7.77 0.76 4.13
CA MET A 50 -8.69 -0.13 3.40
C MET A 50 -8.03 -0.63 2.13
N SER A 51 -8.40 -1.83 1.65
CA SER A 51 -7.95 -2.34 0.33
C SER A 51 -9.07 -2.46 -0.71
N TYR A 52 -10.33 -2.42 -0.28
CA TYR A 52 -11.51 -2.36 -1.16
C TYR A 52 -12.77 -2.03 -0.35
N VAL A 53 -13.80 -1.48 -1.00
CA VAL A 53 -15.16 -1.37 -0.45
C VAL A 53 -15.98 -2.60 -0.84
N ILE A 54 -16.78 -3.13 0.09
CA ILE A 54 -17.67 -4.27 -0.17
C ILE A 54 -18.53 -3.99 -1.41
N ARG A 55 -18.55 -4.93 -2.37
CA ARG A 55 -19.19 -4.84 -3.71
C ARG A 55 -18.50 -3.92 -4.73
N SER A 56 -17.31 -3.40 -4.43
CA SER A 56 -16.46 -2.75 -5.43
C SER A 56 -16.01 -3.75 -6.51
N ARG A 57 -15.98 -3.29 -7.76
CA ARG A 57 -15.29 -4.01 -8.86
C ARG A 57 -13.78 -3.75 -8.87
N ASN A 58 -13.32 -2.70 -8.18
CA ASN A 58 -11.91 -2.40 -7.99
C ASN A 58 -11.41 -3.22 -6.81
N LEU A 59 -10.56 -4.20 -7.11
CA LEU A 59 -10.05 -5.19 -6.18
C LEU A 59 -8.52 -5.23 -6.17
N ASP A 60 -7.86 -4.27 -6.82
CA ASP A 60 -6.41 -4.12 -6.87
C ASP A 60 -6.02 -2.66 -6.56
N GLN A 61 -6.14 -2.29 -5.28
CA GLN A 61 -5.97 -0.91 -4.81
C GLN A 61 -4.74 -0.74 -3.92
N VAL A 62 -3.81 -1.69 -3.94
CA VAL A 62 -2.52 -1.57 -3.25
C VAL A 62 -1.37 -1.83 -4.20
N VAL A 63 -0.21 -1.26 -3.89
CA VAL A 63 1.00 -1.51 -4.67
C VAL A 63 2.24 -1.33 -3.80
N ALA A 64 3.34 -1.98 -4.18
CA ALA A 64 4.59 -1.96 -3.42
C ALA A 64 5.76 -1.47 -4.28
N ARG A 65 6.23 -0.24 -4.05
CA ARG A 65 7.37 0.39 -4.75
C ARG A 65 8.01 1.50 -3.91
N GLY A 66 9.25 1.86 -4.22
CA GLY A 66 9.95 3.00 -3.61
C GLY A 66 9.60 4.31 -4.31
N PHE A 67 8.70 5.07 -3.71
CA PHE A 67 8.25 6.40 -4.13
C PHE A 67 8.95 7.52 -3.36
N ALA A 68 9.42 7.26 -2.13
CA ALA A 68 10.09 8.27 -1.31
C ALA A 68 11.50 8.63 -1.83
N GLY A 69 12.08 7.81 -2.71
CA GLY A 69 13.41 8.05 -3.30
C GLY A 69 14.58 7.81 -2.35
N ASP A 70 14.35 7.22 -1.18
CA ASP A 70 15.36 6.93 -0.16
C ASP A 70 15.89 5.48 -0.21
N GLY A 71 15.50 4.73 -1.24
CA GLY A 71 15.93 3.34 -1.48
C GLY A 71 15.07 2.28 -0.80
N ASN A 72 14.11 2.67 0.04
CA ASN A 72 13.18 1.72 0.67
C ASN A 72 11.93 1.49 -0.21
N VAL A 73 11.26 0.37 0.01
CA VAL A 73 9.97 0.08 -0.62
C VAL A 73 8.84 0.47 0.32
N GLU A 74 7.88 1.24 -0.19
CA GLU A 74 6.64 1.53 0.51
C GLU A 74 5.51 0.60 0.04
N PHE A 75 4.65 0.22 0.99
CA PHE A 75 3.35 -0.36 0.71
C PHE A 75 2.32 0.75 0.63
N VAL A 76 1.77 0.96 -0.56
CA VAL A 76 0.80 2.03 -0.83
C VAL A 76 -0.60 1.50 -0.67
N VAL A 77 -1.38 2.15 0.20
CA VAL A 77 -2.75 1.81 0.53
C VAL A 77 -3.64 3.05 0.51
N PRO A 78 -4.94 2.94 0.20
CA PRO A 78 -5.87 4.03 0.41
C PRO A 78 -6.30 4.13 1.88
N SER A 79 -6.59 5.35 2.33
CA SER A 79 -7.27 5.58 3.59
C SER A 79 -8.66 4.95 3.61
N ARG A 80 -9.22 4.74 4.81
CA ARG A 80 -10.55 4.14 4.97
C ARG A 80 -11.68 4.86 4.24
N ASP A 81 -11.64 6.17 4.19
CA ASP A 81 -12.62 6.99 3.46
C ASP A 81 -12.34 7.08 1.95
N GLN A 82 -11.24 6.47 1.48
CA GLN A 82 -10.74 6.50 0.10
C GLN A 82 -10.37 7.91 -0.39
N MET A 83 -10.11 8.83 0.52
CA MET A 83 -9.77 10.22 0.21
C MET A 83 -8.26 10.46 0.20
N ARG A 84 -7.44 9.49 0.60
CA ARG A 84 -5.99 9.61 0.61
C ARG A 84 -5.32 8.35 0.09
N LEU A 85 -4.16 8.50 -0.53
CA LEU A 85 -3.18 7.43 -0.73
C LEU A 85 -2.07 7.60 0.30
N ILE A 86 -1.63 6.50 0.91
CA ILE A 86 -0.70 6.50 2.03
C ILE A 86 0.42 5.53 1.71
N GLY A 87 1.67 5.99 1.78
CA GLY A 87 2.85 5.16 1.70
C GLY A 87 3.26 4.70 3.08
N LEU A 88 3.22 3.39 3.31
CA LEU A 88 3.57 2.78 4.59
C LEU A 88 4.91 2.06 4.50
N ARG A 89 5.71 2.17 5.56
CA ARG A 89 6.99 1.49 5.70
C ARG A 89 6.95 0.54 6.90
N CYS A 90 7.47 -0.67 6.71
CA CYS A 90 7.69 -1.58 7.81
C CYS A 90 8.96 -1.17 8.56
N LEU A 91 8.85 -1.00 9.87
CA LEU A 91 9.96 -0.80 10.79
C LEU A 91 10.18 -2.08 11.61
N SER A 92 11.28 -2.13 12.36
CA SER A 92 11.58 -3.27 13.24
C SER A 92 10.54 -3.50 14.34
N ASP A 93 9.78 -2.48 14.72
CA ASP A 93 8.84 -2.47 15.84
C ASP A 93 7.45 -1.90 15.48
N GLY A 94 7.16 -1.68 14.20
CA GLY A 94 5.89 -1.09 13.78
C GLY A 94 5.79 -0.74 12.31
N ILE A 95 4.85 0.13 12.00
CA ILE A 95 4.57 0.65 10.67
C ILE A 95 4.56 2.17 10.76
N GLU A 96 5.18 2.83 9.79
CA GLU A 96 5.23 4.29 9.68
C GLU A 96 4.55 4.76 8.39
N GLU A 97 3.74 5.81 8.48
CA GLU A 97 3.33 6.61 7.32
C GLU A 97 4.47 7.55 6.94
N VAL A 98 5.10 7.28 5.79
CA VAL A 98 6.23 8.09 5.31
C VAL A 98 5.79 9.23 4.40
N TRP A 99 4.63 9.09 3.76
CA TRP A 99 3.99 10.14 2.97
C TRP A 99 2.51 9.86 2.78
N SER A 100 1.74 10.91 2.47
CA SER A 100 0.35 10.81 2.02
C SER A 100 0.02 11.81 0.93
N LEU A 101 -0.97 11.45 0.10
CA LEU A 101 -1.49 12.24 -1.00
C LEU A 101 -3.01 12.36 -0.84
N GLU A 102 -3.51 13.59 -0.74
CA GLU A 102 -4.93 13.90 -0.68
C GLU A 102 -5.60 13.77 -2.06
N LEU A 103 -6.83 13.27 -2.08
CA LEU A 103 -7.70 13.18 -3.24
C LEU A 103 -8.90 14.10 -3.03
N GLU A 104 -9.31 14.84 -4.06
CA GLU A 104 -10.50 15.70 -3.98
C GLU A 104 -11.81 14.90 -3.99
N SER A 105 -11.75 13.62 -4.36
CA SER A 105 -12.88 12.71 -4.42
C SER A 105 -12.41 11.28 -4.18
N ARG A 106 -13.34 10.41 -3.77
CA ARG A 106 -13.03 9.03 -3.42
C ARG A 106 -12.37 8.28 -4.57
N LEU A 107 -11.35 7.49 -4.26
CA LEU A 107 -10.72 6.55 -5.18
C LEU A 107 -11.78 5.64 -5.83
N SER A 108 -11.83 5.65 -7.16
CA SER A 108 -12.84 4.93 -7.96
C SER A 108 -12.23 3.94 -8.96
N SER A 109 -10.90 3.74 -8.92
CA SER A 109 -10.17 2.80 -9.76
C SER A 109 -9.24 1.90 -8.94
N ASN A 110 -8.63 0.92 -9.62
CA ASN A 110 -7.39 0.29 -9.15
C ASN A 110 -6.22 1.28 -9.22
N LEU A 111 -5.11 0.96 -8.56
CA LEU A 111 -3.86 1.71 -8.69
C LEU A 111 -3.09 1.19 -9.91
N SER A 112 -2.37 2.08 -10.61
CA SER A 112 -1.48 1.68 -11.70
C SER A 112 -0.13 2.35 -11.56
N ILE A 113 0.94 1.57 -11.76
CA ILE A 113 2.31 2.07 -11.80
C ILE A 113 2.88 1.84 -13.18
N VAL A 114 3.56 2.86 -13.71
CA VAL A 114 4.36 2.76 -14.93
C VAL A 114 5.79 3.17 -14.62
N SER A 115 6.75 2.36 -15.08
CA SER A 115 8.16 2.75 -15.14
C SER A 115 8.40 3.57 -16.40
N LEU A 116 8.93 4.76 -16.24
CA LEU A 116 9.40 5.63 -17.32
C LEU A 116 10.90 5.46 -17.53
N ASP A 117 11.39 6.01 -18.63
CA ASP A 117 12.83 6.06 -18.93
C ASP A 117 13.61 6.70 -17.78
N GLY A 118 14.82 6.20 -17.55
CA GLY A 118 15.67 6.64 -16.44
C GLY A 118 15.24 6.13 -15.06
N GLY A 119 14.33 5.15 -14.98
CA GLY A 119 13.95 4.50 -13.73
C GLY A 119 12.94 5.28 -12.89
N ARG A 120 12.35 6.35 -13.44
CA ARG A 120 11.29 7.10 -12.77
C ARG A 120 10.02 6.25 -12.72
N LEU A 121 9.34 6.26 -11.57
CA LEU A 121 8.04 5.62 -11.40
C LEU A 121 6.95 6.68 -11.47
N THR A 122 5.82 6.30 -12.07
CA THR A 122 4.61 7.12 -12.08
C THR A 122 3.45 6.33 -11.50
N LEU A 123 2.72 6.93 -10.57
CA LEU A 123 1.51 6.38 -9.96
C LEU A 123 0.28 7.09 -10.54
N ALA A 124 -0.72 6.32 -10.96
CA ALA A 124 -1.97 6.85 -11.49
C ALA A 124 -3.19 6.27 -10.78
N VAL A 125 -4.16 7.13 -10.48
CA VAL A 125 -5.46 6.75 -9.90
C VAL A 125 -6.61 7.58 -10.43
N GLY A 126 -7.77 6.96 -10.60
CA GLY A 126 -9.03 7.63 -10.94
C GLY A 126 -9.91 7.84 -9.71
N THR A 127 -10.64 8.95 -9.68
CA THR A 127 -11.56 9.33 -8.59
C THR A 127 -13.02 9.39 -9.04
N ALA A 128 -13.95 9.37 -8.08
CA ALA A 128 -15.39 9.23 -8.36
C ALA A 128 -16.00 10.44 -9.08
N ASN A 129 -15.37 11.62 -8.99
CA ASN A 129 -15.72 12.81 -9.77
C ASN A 129 -15.19 12.79 -11.23
N GLY A 130 -14.51 11.72 -11.65
CA GLY A 130 -13.99 11.57 -13.01
C GLY A 130 -12.59 12.15 -13.22
N SER A 131 -11.90 12.61 -12.17
CA SER A 131 -10.51 13.07 -12.27
C SER A 131 -9.52 11.89 -12.33
N LEU A 132 -8.39 12.12 -13.00
CA LEU A 132 -7.22 11.23 -13.03
C LEU A 132 -6.05 11.98 -12.38
N TYR A 133 -5.50 11.42 -11.31
CA TYR A 133 -4.27 11.90 -10.69
C TYR A 133 -3.09 11.10 -11.22
N VAL A 134 -1.99 11.80 -11.49
CA VAL A 134 -0.73 11.23 -11.98
C VAL A 134 0.42 11.94 -11.26
N TRP A 135 1.27 11.17 -10.59
CA TRP A 135 2.48 11.66 -9.91
C TRP A 135 3.73 11.01 -10.50
#